data_AF-A0A8T4DYI2-F1
#
_entry.id   AF-A0A8T4DYI2-F1
#
_cell.length_a   1.000
_cell.length_b   1.000
_cell.length_c   1.000
_cell.angle_alpha   90.00
_cell.angle_beta   90.00
_cell.angle_gamma   90.00
#
_symmetry.space_group_name_H-M   'P 1'
#
loop_
_entity.id
_entity.type
_entity.pdbx_description
1 polymer ?
#
loop_
_entity_poly.entity_id
_entity_poly.type
_entity_poly.pdbx_seq_one_letter_code
_entity_poly.pdbx_strand_id
1 'polypeptide(L)'
;MDEFVIVVIVALILIGAMMLIGIPLGELTGVLQPGGNNEIAFFPVLGRVGMAEGEVSRTISFGSFAVGKTNTQVLKTMPSFTVSTSLLGGEDSKKFTVDLDQGVLSGLKDVKVGFNINDDPGKMAECSNLIVRWNDRSFFSKIPKLYHYDVTVDDEFVKTTNTLEFLGGTPPVYCWGWNTMYTIEEMEVIAEYGPEKFLSFELFSSDIQAWDTGKLKFYTTSGQAGDLIVLLNGREIFRKSNPEHMETIELEYSEVADIIKIGDNVVTFKSTDAFSIDNAVFELYLSTNDVVREKDFYLNQDDMNRFTEGKINFVVDNVYRDGILKIRINGNEMNVQTVRAGNNTVTFEKSDVMEGTNKLAFLGSGSWDISNVRVTI
;
A
#
# COMPACT_ATOMS: atom_id res chain seq x y z
N MET A 1 -50.55 46.61 46.79
CA MET A 1 -50.10 46.53 45.39
C MET A 1 -48.66 47.06 45.24
N ASP A 2 -48.26 48.06 46.03
CA ASP A 2 -46.92 48.68 45.93
C ASP A 2 -45.74 47.79 46.33
N GLU A 3 -45.87 46.92 47.34
CA GLU A 3 -44.75 46.06 47.77
C GLU A 3 -44.36 45.00 46.73
N PHE A 4 -45.34 44.46 46.00
CA PHE A 4 -45.08 43.48 44.94
C PHE A 4 -44.33 44.11 43.76
N VAL A 5 -44.68 45.34 43.40
CA VAL A 5 -44.01 46.09 42.33
C VAL A 5 -42.56 46.39 42.70
N ILE A 6 -42.29 46.74 43.95
CA ILE A 6 -40.92 46.98 44.44
C ILE A 6 -40.07 45.71 44.37
N VAL A 7 -40.61 44.56 44.79
CA VAL A 7 -39.88 43.27 44.72
C VAL A 7 -39.56 42.88 43.28
N VAL A 8 -40.48 43.09 42.35
CA VAL A 8 -40.26 42.78 40.93
C VAL A 8 -39.20 43.71 40.31
N ILE A 9 -39.20 45.01 40.65
CA ILE A 9 -38.19 45.95 40.17
C ILE A 9 -36.80 45.59 40.71
N VAL A 10 -36.68 45.23 42.00
CA VAL A 10 -35.39 44.81 42.59
C VAL A 10 -34.89 43.52 41.95
N ALA A 11 -35.76 42.55 41.70
CA ALA A 11 -35.39 41.31 41.01
C ALA A 11 -34.91 41.56 39.57
N LEU A 12 -35.56 42.45 38.83
CA LEU A 12 -35.13 42.81 37.47
C LEU A 12 -33.80 43.56 37.44
N ILE A 13 -33.53 44.41 38.44
CA ILE A 13 -32.23 45.10 38.58
C ILE A 13 -31.12 44.07 38.86
N LEU A 14 -31.38 43.08 39.73
CA LEU A 14 -30.42 42.02 40.04
C LEU A 14 -30.15 41.13 38.82
N ILE A 15 -31.18 40.76 38.06
CA ILE A 15 -31.04 39.98 36.83
C ILE A 15 -30.28 40.78 35.77
N GLY A 16 -30.57 42.08 35.61
CA GLY A 16 -29.85 42.97 34.70
C GLY A 16 -28.38 43.16 35.10
N ALA A 17 -28.10 43.29 36.39
CA ALA A 17 -26.73 43.33 36.92
C ALA A 17 -26.00 42.01 36.69
N MET A 18 -26.65 40.86 36.87
CA MET A 18 -26.08 39.55 36.59
C MET A 18 -25.79 39.35 35.08
N MET A 19 -26.65 39.85 34.19
CA MET A 19 -26.39 39.81 32.75
C MET A 19 -25.24 40.73 32.30
N LEU A 20 -25.02 41.86 32.98
CA LEU A 20 -23.93 42.79 32.68
C LEU A 20 -22.54 42.27 33.08
N ILE A 21 -22.47 41.32 34.03
CA ILE A 21 -21.19 40.81 34.54
C ILE A 21 -20.76 39.52 33.80
N GLY A 22 -21.62 38.94 32.95
CA GLY A 22 -21.22 37.88 32.01
C GLY A 22 -20.63 36.61 32.64
N ILE A 23 -20.92 36.34 33.92
CA ILE A 23 -20.42 35.14 34.60
C ILE A 23 -21.42 34.00 34.35
N PRO A 24 -21.02 32.89 33.72
CA PRO A 24 -21.88 31.73 33.60
C PRO A 24 -22.24 31.19 34.99
N LEU A 25 -23.55 31.05 35.26
CA LEU A 25 -24.14 30.59 36.53
C LEU A 25 -23.67 29.20 37.02
N GLY A 26 -22.82 28.49 36.25
CA GLY A 26 -22.20 27.23 36.65
C GLY A 26 -21.12 27.36 37.74
N GLU A 27 -20.58 28.56 37.99
CA GLU A 27 -19.49 28.78 38.96
C GLU A 27 -19.96 29.09 40.39
N LEU A 28 -21.25 29.35 40.62
CA LEU A 28 -21.76 29.80 41.93
C LEU A 28 -22.17 28.68 42.89
N THR A 29 -22.06 27.41 42.50
CA THR A 29 -22.45 26.25 43.35
C THR A 29 -21.29 25.32 43.72
N GLY A 30 -20.04 25.79 43.61
CA GLY A 30 -18.87 25.08 44.12
C GLY A 30 -18.90 24.95 45.65
N VAL A 31 -19.51 23.88 46.14
CA VAL A 31 -19.46 23.45 47.54
C VAL A 31 -17.99 23.15 47.88
N LEU A 32 -17.38 24.01 48.69
CA LEU A 32 -16.05 23.81 49.26
C LEU A 32 -16.05 22.54 50.12
N GLN A 33 -15.45 21.46 49.62
CA GLN A 33 -14.98 20.35 50.45
C GLN A 33 -13.55 20.67 50.95
N PRO A 34 -13.32 20.76 52.27
CA PRO A 34 -11.97 20.90 52.80
C PRO A 34 -11.35 19.50 53.01
N GLY A 35 -10.15 19.29 52.44
CA GLY A 35 -9.25 18.20 52.85
C GLY A 35 -8.98 17.13 51.80
N GLY A 36 -8.36 17.53 50.69
CA GLY A 36 -7.82 16.64 49.67
C GLY A 36 -7.25 17.52 48.56
N ASN A 37 -6.12 17.13 47.96
CA ASN A 37 -5.44 17.84 46.87
C ASN A 37 -6.40 18.73 46.06
N ASN A 38 -6.15 20.04 46.02
CA ASN A 38 -7.09 21.00 45.43
C ASN A 38 -7.26 20.69 43.94
N GLU A 39 -8.33 19.98 43.61
CA GLU A 39 -8.72 19.66 42.24
C GLU A 39 -9.26 20.94 41.59
N ILE A 40 -8.60 21.35 40.52
CA ILE A 40 -8.87 22.61 39.81
C ILE A 40 -9.74 22.36 38.60
N ALA A 41 -9.55 21.20 37.95
CA ALA A 41 -10.36 20.80 36.82
C ALA A 41 -10.50 19.29 36.75
N PHE A 42 -11.68 18.86 36.31
CA PHE A 42 -11.99 17.47 36.03
C PHE A 42 -12.71 17.34 34.70
N PHE A 43 -12.14 16.52 33.82
CA PHE A 43 -12.71 16.18 32.52
C PHE A 43 -13.00 14.67 32.50
N PRO A 44 -14.27 14.26 32.69
CA PRO A 44 -14.62 12.84 32.79
C PRO A 44 -14.30 12.07 31.51
N VAL A 45 -14.43 12.72 30.35
CA VAL A 45 -14.08 12.15 29.04
C VAL A 45 -13.29 13.17 28.24
N LEU A 46 -12.06 12.80 27.85
CA LEU A 46 -11.29 13.54 26.86
C LEU A 46 -11.53 12.95 25.45
N GLY A 47 -11.68 11.62 25.38
CA GLY A 47 -11.92 10.84 24.17
C GLY A 47 -10.62 10.49 23.44
N ARG A 48 -10.74 10.01 22.20
CA ARG A 48 -9.60 9.60 21.38
C ARG A 48 -8.62 10.76 21.13
N VAL A 49 -7.34 10.50 21.39
CA VAL A 49 -6.17 11.37 21.16
C VAL A 49 -5.17 10.66 20.27
N GLY A 50 -4.51 11.39 19.38
CA GLY A 50 -3.54 10.86 18.42
C GLY A 50 -4.21 10.39 17.14
N MET A 51 -3.66 9.41 16.45
CA MET A 51 -4.14 9.01 15.13
C MET A 51 -5.58 8.47 15.16
N ALA A 52 -6.48 9.10 14.38
CA ALA A 52 -7.81 8.56 14.12
C ALA A 52 -7.75 7.32 13.22
N GLU A 53 -8.74 6.42 13.35
CA GLU A 53 -8.93 5.30 12.42
C GLU A 53 -8.92 5.80 10.98
N GLY A 54 -8.14 5.14 10.12
CA GLY A 54 -8.00 5.57 8.74
C GLY A 54 -9.30 5.40 7.95
N GLU A 55 -9.66 6.39 7.13
CA GLU A 55 -10.54 6.15 5.99
C GLU A 55 -9.75 5.49 4.85
N VAL A 56 -10.45 4.86 3.89
CA VAL A 56 -9.81 4.34 2.66
C VAL A 56 -9.12 5.50 1.97
N SER A 57 -7.81 5.59 2.10
CA SER A 57 -7.03 6.72 1.62
C SER A 57 -6.46 6.42 0.24
N ARG A 58 -6.23 5.14 -0.08
CA ARG A 58 -5.76 4.71 -1.39
C ARG A 58 -6.36 3.37 -1.77
N THR A 59 -6.77 3.26 -3.01
CA THR A 59 -7.31 2.02 -3.59
C THR A 59 -6.47 1.65 -4.81
N ILE A 60 -5.93 0.43 -4.80
CA ILE A 60 -5.13 -0.13 -5.89
C ILE A 60 -5.98 -1.23 -6.54
N SER A 61 -6.39 -1.01 -7.79
CA SER A 61 -7.18 -1.99 -8.53
C SER A 61 -6.27 -2.88 -9.39
N PHE A 62 -6.44 -4.19 -9.25
CA PHE A 62 -5.74 -5.20 -10.05
C PHE A 62 -6.64 -5.79 -11.15
N GLY A 63 -7.95 -5.50 -11.14
CA GLY A 63 -8.91 -5.99 -12.13
C GLY A 63 -9.21 -7.48 -11.99
N SER A 64 -9.60 -8.11 -13.11
CA SER A 64 -9.90 -9.55 -13.20
C SER A 64 -8.78 -10.30 -13.92
N PHE A 65 -8.50 -11.53 -13.48
CA PHE A 65 -7.47 -12.39 -14.06
C PHE A 65 -7.70 -13.87 -13.71
N ALA A 66 -7.04 -14.78 -14.44
CA ALA A 66 -7.06 -16.21 -14.15
C ALA A 66 -5.74 -16.68 -13.52
N VAL A 67 -5.83 -17.65 -12.61
CA VAL A 67 -4.68 -18.36 -12.02
C VAL A 67 -4.89 -19.88 -12.09
N GLY A 68 -3.83 -20.64 -11.85
CA GLY A 68 -3.88 -22.11 -11.84
C GLY A 68 -3.80 -22.79 -13.20
N LYS A 69 -3.65 -22.00 -14.27
CA LYS A 69 -3.34 -22.49 -15.62
C LYS A 69 -2.18 -21.69 -16.19
N THR A 70 -1.35 -22.36 -17.00
CA THR A 70 -0.42 -21.64 -17.88
C THR A 70 -1.26 -20.79 -18.83
N ASN A 71 -0.97 -19.50 -18.85
CA ASN A 71 -1.53 -18.55 -19.79
C ASN A 71 -0.55 -18.39 -20.95
N THR A 72 -1.09 -18.05 -22.12
CA THR A 72 -0.33 -17.75 -23.32
C THR A 72 -0.62 -16.30 -23.74
N GLN A 73 0.42 -15.54 -24.08
CA GLN A 73 0.28 -14.23 -24.70
C GLN A 73 1.07 -14.20 -26.00
N VAL A 74 0.39 -13.81 -27.08
CA VAL A 74 1.05 -13.53 -28.35
C VAL A 74 1.73 -12.17 -28.23
N LEU A 75 3.05 -12.17 -28.24
CA LEU A 75 3.89 -10.97 -28.09
C LEU A 75 4.16 -10.31 -29.43
N LYS A 76 4.27 -11.12 -30.49
CA LYS A 76 4.57 -10.63 -31.84
C LYS A 76 4.04 -11.57 -32.90
N THR A 77 3.53 -11.01 -33.98
CA THR A 77 3.33 -11.72 -35.24
C THR A 77 3.99 -10.93 -36.37
N MET A 78 4.50 -11.62 -37.39
CA MET A 78 5.05 -10.99 -38.58
C MET A 78 4.50 -11.61 -39.86
N PRO A 79 4.25 -10.79 -40.89
CA PRO A 79 3.98 -11.29 -42.22
C PRO A 79 5.23 -11.96 -42.81
N SER A 80 5.07 -12.59 -43.98
CA SER A 80 6.19 -13.21 -44.71
C SER A 80 7.34 -12.24 -44.94
N PHE A 81 8.56 -12.69 -44.65
CA PHE A 81 9.79 -11.95 -44.93
C PHE A 81 10.90 -12.89 -45.37
N THR A 82 11.90 -12.32 -46.04
CA THR A 82 13.03 -13.06 -46.56
C THR A 82 14.32 -12.60 -45.89
N VAL A 83 15.19 -13.56 -45.56
CA VAL A 83 16.59 -13.33 -45.23
C VAL A 83 17.45 -14.03 -46.26
N SER A 84 18.58 -13.43 -46.61
CA SER A 84 19.50 -14.02 -47.59
C SER A 84 20.95 -13.82 -47.18
N THR A 85 21.81 -14.71 -47.65
CA THR A 85 23.23 -14.68 -47.37
C THR A 85 24.02 -15.15 -48.58
N SER A 86 25.10 -14.44 -48.87
CA SER A 86 26.02 -14.80 -49.94
C SER A 86 27.46 -14.50 -49.53
N LEU A 87 28.40 -15.30 -50.02
CA LEU A 87 29.82 -15.19 -49.66
C LEU A 87 30.43 -13.82 -50.03
N LEU A 88 29.89 -13.16 -51.06
CA LEU A 88 30.40 -11.89 -51.60
C LEU A 88 29.47 -10.69 -51.37
N GLY A 89 28.19 -10.92 -51.03
CA GLY A 89 27.16 -9.88 -50.95
C GLY A 89 26.73 -9.52 -49.53
N GLY A 90 27.34 -10.11 -48.50
CA GLY A 90 27.01 -9.85 -47.10
C GLY A 90 25.80 -10.66 -46.60
N GLU A 91 25.52 -10.50 -45.32
CA GLU A 91 24.41 -11.15 -44.60
C GLU A 91 23.24 -10.16 -44.49
N ASP A 92 22.05 -10.52 -45.01
CA ASP A 92 20.82 -9.79 -44.69
C ASP A 92 20.30 -10.26 -43.32
N SER A 93 19.95 -9.29 -42.49
CA SER A 93 19.44 -9.52 -41.14
C SER A 93 18.11 -8.78 -40.98
N LYS A 94 17.10 -9.46 -40.43
CA LYS A 94 15.85 -8.84 -40.00
C LYS A 94 15.78 -8.84 -38.48
N LYS A 95 15.72 -7.64 -37.89
CA LYS A 95 15.59 -7.43 -36.44
C LYS A 95 14.19 -6.96 -36.10
N PHE A 96 13.67 -7.47 -35.00
CA PHE A 96 12.35 -7.16 -34.49
C PHE A 96 12.44 -6.91 -32.99
N THR A 97 11.74 -5.87 -32.53
CA THR A 97 11.56 -5.63 -31.10
C THR A 97 10.36 -6.43 -30.59
N VAL A 98 10.58 -7.18 -29.51
CA VAL A 98 9.56 -7.93 -28.78
C VAL A 98 9.53 -7.44 -27.34
N ASP A 99 8.40 -6.86 -26.95
CA ASP A 99 8.17 -6.31 -25.63
C ASP A 99 7.30 -7.27 -24.79
N LEU A 100 7.64 -7.42 -23.52
CA LEU A 100 6.91 -8.19 -22.53
C LEU A 100 6.52 -7.28 -21.36
N ASP A 101 5.27 -7.42 -20.92
CA ASP A 101 4.82 -6.79 -19.70
C ASP A 101 5.57 -7.36 -18.49
N GLN A 102 5.92 -6.50 -17.52
CA GLN A 102 6.64 -6.92 -16.31
C GLN A 102 5.92 -8.04 -15.55
N GLY A 103 4.58 -8.05 -15.56
CA GLY A 103 3.77 -9.10 -14.93
C GLY A 103 3.87 -10.46 -15.64
N VAL A 104 4.12 -10.47 -16.95
CA VAL A 104 4.34 -11.69 -17.74
C VAL A 104 5.76 -12.19 -17.49
N LEU A 105 6.75 -11.29 -17.52
CA LEU A 105 8.15 -11.60 -17.22
C LEU A 105 8.31 -12.21 -15.82
N SER A 106 7.59 -11.67 -14.82
CA SER A 106 7.68 -12.15 -13.42
C SER A 106 7.12 -13.56 -13.23
N GLY A 107 6.21 -13.99 -14.11
CA GLY A 107 5.64 -15.34 -14.10
C GLY A 107 6.01 -16.16 -15.32
N LEU A 108 7.07 -15.78 -16.02
CA LEU A 108 7.46 -16.39 -17.29
C LEU A 108 7.84 -17.85 -17.05
N LYS A 109 7.32 -18.73 -17.91
CA LYS A 109 7.75 -20.12 -18.01
C LYS A 109 8.65 -20.32 -19.21
N ASP A 110 8.17 -19.91 -20.38
CA ASP A 110 8.86 -20.10 -21.65
C ASP A 110 8.49 -18.96 -22.61
N VAL A 111 9.43 -18.62 -23.51
CA VAL A 111 9.12 -17.87 -24.73
C VAL A 111 9.36 -18.78 -25.92
N LYS A 112 8.35 -18.94 -26.77
CA LYS A 112 8.40 -19.76 -27.97
C LYS A 112 8.37 -18.89 -29.21
N VAL A 113 9.25 -19.19 -30.17
CA VAL A 113 9.28 -18.56 -31.48
C VAL A 113 8.88 -19.61 -32.50
N GLY A 114 7.64 -19.50 -32.99
CA GLY A 114 7.06 -20.32 -34.04
C GLY A 114 7.26 -19.65 -35.40
N PHE A 115 7.64 -20.41 -36.44
CA PHE A 115 7.71 -19.90 -37.80
C PHE A 115 7.67 -21.02 -38.85
N ASN A 116 7.16 -20.70 -40.03
CA ASN A 116 7.19 -21.57 -41.20
C ASN A 116 8.34 -21.20 -42.13
N ILE A 117 8.90 -22.20 -42.80
CA ILE A 117 9.87 -22.04 -43.88
C ILE A 117 9.17 -22.47 -45.18
N ASN A 118 8.88 -21.48 -46.02
CA ASN A 118 8.39 -21.71 -47.36
C ASN A 118 9.59 -21.83 -48.29
N ASP A 119 10.11 -23.05 -48.37
CA ASP A 119 11.20 -23.38 -49.26
C ASP A 119 10.64 -23.68 -50.65
N ASP A 120 11.03 -22.92 -51.67
CA ASP A 120 10.80 -23.32 -53.06
C ASP A 120 11.82 -24.45 -53.34
N PRO A 121 11.40 -25.72 -53.45
CA PRO A 121 12.31 -26.88 -53.53
C PRO A 121 13.26 -26.85 -54.75
N GLY A 122 13.16 -25.82 -55.62
CA GLY A 122 14.09 -25.57 -56.70
C GLY A 122 15.28 -24.64 -56.41
N LYS A 123 15.41 -24.00 -55.23
CA LYS A 123 16.44 -22.96 -55.00
C LYS A 123 17.11 -22.97 -53.62
N MET A 124 18.30 -23.57 -53.55
CA MET A 124 19.48 -23.05 -52.82
C MET A 124 19.42 -22.85 -51.28
N ALA A 125 18.40 -23.33 -50.57
CA ALA A 125 18.30 -23.24 -49.11
C ALA A 125 19.27 -24.17 -48.33
N GLU A 126 20.00 -25.06 -49.00
CA GLU A 126 20.80 -26.09 -48.31
C GLU A 126 22.25 -25.67 -47.98
N CYS A 127 22.67 -24.48 -48.38
CA CYS A 127 24.09 -24.10 -48.35
C CYS A 127 24.55 -23.39 -47.08
N SER A 128 23.66 -22.83 -46.26
CA SER A 128 24.06 -22.10 -45.06
C SER A 128 23.02 -22.24 -43.96
N ASN A 129 23.37 -22.10 -42.69
CA ASN A 129 22.40 -22.15 -41.60
C ASN A 129 21.45 -20.94 -41.64
N LEU A 130 20.18 -21.16 -41.28
CA LEU A 130 19.36 -20.08 -40.74
C LEU A 130 19.75 -19.90 -39.27
N ILE A 131 20.08 -18.67 -38.89
CA ILE A 131 20.41 -18.33 -37.50
C ILE A 131 19.30 -17.42 -36.96
N VAL A 132 18.72 -17.83 -35.84
CA VAL A 132 17.77 -17.02 -35.07
C VAL A 132 18.40 -16.67 -33.74
N ARG A 133 18.40 -15.38 -33.40
CA ARG A 133 18.97 -14.83 -32.18
C ARG A 133 17.95 -14.11 -31.34
N TRP A 134 18.11 -14.23 -30.04
CA TRP A 134 17.39 -13.47 -29.02
C TRP A 134 18.41 -12.71 -28.19
N ASN A 135 18.32 -11.38 -28.14
CA ASN A 135 19.26 -10.51 -27.42
C ASN A 135 20.74 -10.88 -27.70
N ASP A 136 21.07 -10.96 -28.99
CA ASP A 136 22.40 -11.31 -29.54
C ASP A 136 22.86 -12.76 -29.28
N ARG A 137 22.06 -13.62 -28.63
CA ARG A 137 22.36 -15.05 -28.45
C ARG A 137 21.59 -15.93 -29.42
N SER A 138 22.29 -16.84 -30.10
CA SER A 138 21.63 -17.81 -30.99
C SER A 138 20.98 -18.93 -30.18
N PHE A 139 19.68 -19.13 -30.42
CA PHE A 139 18.91 -20.27 -29.88
C PHE A 139 18.49 -21.23 -31.01
N PHE A 140 18.67 -20.83 -32.27
CA PHE A 140 18.54 -21.68 -33.44
C PHE A 140 19.66 -21.38 -34.43
N SER A 141 20.39 -22.41 -34.87
CA SER A 141 21.42 -22.30 -35.92
C SER A 141 21.55 -23.63 -36.64
N LYS A 142 20.77 -23.81 -37.71
CA LYS A 142 20.81 -25.02 -38.56
C LYS A 142 20.21 -24.73 -39.93
N ILE A 143 20.49 -25.61 -40.89
CA ILE A 143 19.75 -25.67 -42.15
C ILE A 143 18.34 -26.19 -41.84
N PRO A 144 17.27 -25.40 -42.09
CA PRO A 144 15.91 -25.86 -41.91
C PRO A 144 15.58 -26.95 -42.93
N LYS A 145 14.90 -28.00 -42.46
CA LYS A 145 14.45 -29.18 -43.22
C LYS A 145 12.97 -29.48 -43.02
N LEU A 146 12.31 -28.75 -42.12
CA LEU A 146 10.89 -28.89 -41.80
C LEU A 146 10.17 -27.65 -42.30
N TYR A 147 8.90 -27.82 -42.65
CA TYR A 147 8.03 -26.70 -42.96
C TYR A 147 7.81 -25.77 -41.76
N HIS A 148 7.67 -26.33 -40.55
CA HIS A 148 7.39 -25.56 -39.34
C HIS A 148 8.44 -25.81 -38.25
N TYR A 149 8.77 -24.75 -37.52
CA TYR A 149 9.62 -24.77 -36.35
C TYR A 149 8.95 -24.06 -35.18
N ASP A 150 9.03 -24.68 -34.00
CA ASP A 150 8.73 -24.07 -32.72
C ASP A 150 9.98 -24.23 -31.86
N VAL A 151 10.56 -23.10 -31.44
CA VAL A 151 11.85 -23.06 -30.76
C VAL A 151 11.72 -22.23 -29.48
N THR A 152 12.06 -22.84 -28.35
CA THR A 152 12.07 -22.18 -27.05
C THR A 152 13.32 -21.31 -26.88
N VAL A 153 13.11 -20.11 -26.35
CA VAL A 153 14.14 -19.18 -25.87
C VAL A 153 14.35 -19.43 -24.38
N ASP A 154 15.61 -19.51 -23.96
CA ASP A 154 15.99 -19.65 -22.56
C ASP A 154 15.51 -18.44 -21.73
N ASP A 155 14.85 -18.70 -20.60
CA ASP A 155 14.17 -17.68 -19.79
C ASP A 155 15.16 -16.66 -19.20
N GLU A 156 16.39 -17.08 -18.90
CA GLU A 156 17.46 -16.24 -18.36
C GLU A 156 17.88 -15.09 -19.28
N PHE A 157 17.57 -15.18 -20.57
CA PHE A 157 17.87 -14.13 -21.56
C PHE A 157 16.68 -13.24 -21.88
N VAL A 158 15.50 -13.54 -21.35
CA VAL A 158 14.29 -12.75 -21.62
C VAL A 158 14.25 -11.53 -20.70
N LYS A 159 14.03 -10.37 -21.30
CA LYS A 159 13.91 -9.07 -20.64
C LYS A 159 12.54 -8.46 -20.94
N THR A 160 12.27 -7.28 -20.41
CA THR A 160 11.07 -6.50 -20.76
C THR A 160 11.07 -6.06 -22.22
N THR A 161 12.22 -5.68 -22.77
CA THR A 161 12.38 -5.36 -24.19
C THR A 161 13.50 -6.21 -24.78
N ASN A 162 13.18 -6.94 -25.85
CA ASN A 162 14.08 -7.90 -26.47
C ASN A 162 14.25 -7.62 -27.96
N THR A 163 15.39 -8.06 -28.50
CA THR A 163 15.64 -8.08 -29.93
C THR A 163 15.63 -9.52 -30.44
N LEU A 164 14.69 -9.82 -31.33
CA LEU A 164 14.64 -11.05 -32.12
C LEU A 164 15.27 -10.77 -33.49
N GLU A 165 16.26 -11.56 -33.89
CA GLU A 165 16.96 -11.40 -35.16
C GLU A 165 16.95 -12.70 -35.96
N PHE A 166 16.60 -12.62 -37.24
CA PHE A 166 16.81 -13.67 -38.22
C PHE A 166 17.92 -13.24 -39.17
N LEU A 167 18.90 -14.10 -39.41
CA LEU A 167 19.94 -13.88 -40.41
C LEU A 167 20.36 -15.19 -41.08
N GLY A 168 20.85 -15.10 -42.31
CA GLY A 168 21.53 -16.22 -42.95
C GLY A 168 22.97 -16.31 -42.44
N GLY A 169 23.42 -17.50 -42.05
CA GLY A 169 24.81 -17.73 -41.66
C GLY A 169 25.76 -17.59 -42.84
N THR A 170 27.06 -17.60 -42.57
CA THR A 170 28.06 -17.56 -43.64
C THR A 170 28.09 -18.89 -44.41
N PRO A 171 27.84 -18.90 -45.74
CA PRO A 171 27.92 -20.12 -46.54
C PRO A 171 29.38 -20.62 -46.63
N PRO A 172 29.59 -21.95 -46.75
CA PRO A 172 30.91 -22.50 -46.98
C PRO A 172 31.42 -22.15 -48.38
N VAL A 173 32.75 -22.15 -48.54
CA VAL A 173 33.42 -21.70 -49.78
C VAL A 173 32.95 -22.45 -51.03
N TYR A 174 32.54 -23.72 -50.94
CA TYR A 174 32.03 -24.45 -52.10
C TYR A 174 30.67 -23.94 -52.62
N CYS A 175 29.95 -23.13 -51.82
CA CYS A 175 28.72 -22.44 -52.19
C CYS A 175 28.96 -20.99 -52.67
N TRP A 176 30.19 -20.63 -53.05
CA TRP A 176 30.61 -19.25 -53.38
C TRP A 176 29.78 -18.52 -54.45
N GLY A 177 29.14 -19.26 -55.36
CA GLY A 177 28.31 -18.70 -56.44
C GLY A 177 26.81 -18.68 -56.13
N TRP A 178 26.38 -19.17 -54.97
CA TRP A 178 24.97 -19.36 -54.65
C TRP A 178 24.53 -18.40 -53.55
N ASN A 179 23.33 -17.85 -53.71
CA ASN A 179 22.67 -17.05 -52.68
C ASN A 179 21.70 -17.97 -51.93
N THR A 180 21.93 -18.17 -50.64
CA THR A 180 20.98 -18.91 -49.80
C THR A 180 19.92 -17.95 -49.32
N MET A 181 18.66 -18.29 -49.55
CA MET A 181 17.51 -17.45 -49.25
C MET A 181 16.50 -18.25 -48.46
N TYR A 182 16.02 -17.70 -47.34
CA TYR A 182 14.95 -18.27 -46.54
C TYR A 182 13.76 -17.35 -46.57
N THR A 183 12.60 -17.87 -46.99
CA THR A 183 11.31 -17.19 -46.84
C THR A 183 10.67 -17.70 -45.56
N ILE A 184 10.62 -16.83 -44.55
CA ILE A 184 10.00 -17.08 -43.26
C ILE A 184 8.56 -16.59 -43.33
N GLU A 185 7.62 -17.45 -42.98
CA GLU A 185 6.18 -17.16 -42.99
C GLU A 185 5.57 -17.40 -41.62
N GLU A 186 4.46 -16.72 -41.35
CA GLU A 186 3.64 -16.92 -40.14
C GLU A 186 4.47 -16.93 -38.85
N MET A 187 5.45 -16.02 -38.74
CA MET A 187 6.26 -15.96 -37.53
C MET A 187 5.43 -15.41 -36.38
N GLU A 188 5.47 -16.13 -35.27
CA GLU A 188 4.79 -15.79 -34.03
C GLU A 188 5.73 -15.96 -32.83
N VAL A 189 5.65 -15.03 -31.89
CA VAL A 189 6.34 -15.12 -30.59
C VAL A 189 5.28 -15.21 -29.51
N ILE A 190 5.29 -16.31 -28.74
CA ILE A 190 4.34 -16.58 -27.67
C ILE A 190 5.09 -16.65 -26.35
N ALA A 191 4.65 -15.90 -25.35
CA ALA A 191 5.05 -16.11 -23.96
C ALA A 191 4.06 -17.04 -23.26
N GLU A 192 4.58 -18.10 -22.64
CA GLU A 192 3.87 -18.91 -21.66
C GLU A 192 4.23 -18.42 -20.26
N TYR A 193 3.23 -18.13 -19.44
CA TYR A 193 3.42 -17.61 -18.09
C TYR A 193 2.35 -18.13 -17.13
N GLY A 194 2.58 -17.99 -15.82
CA GLY A 194 1.73 -18.60 -14.79
C GLY A 194 2.24 -19.98 -14.37
N PRO A 195 1.53 -20.76 -13.52
CA PRO A 195 0.12 -20.64 -13.16
C PRO A 195 -0.20 -19.52 -12.16
N GLU A 196 0.82 -18.82 -11.69
CA GLU A 196 0.70 -17.71 -10.74
C GLU A 196 0.48 -16.39 -11.48
N LYS A 197 -0.22 -15.44 -10.84
CA LYS A 197 -0.35 -14.06 -11.32
C LYS A 197 0.36 -13.13 -10.36
N PHE A 198 1.32 -12.37 -10.88
CA PHE A 198 2.07 -11.34 -10.16
C PHE A 198 1.43 -9.98 -10.42
N LEU A 199 1.11 -9.26 -9.35
CA LEU A 199 0.44 -7.96 -9.38
C LEU A 199 1.28 -6.98 -8.57
N SER A 200 1.91 -6.02 -9.25
CA SER A 200 2.79 -5.05 -8.60
C SER A 200 2.02 -3.82 -8.15
N PHE A 201 2.44 -3.23 -7.04
CA PHE A 201 1.94 -1.96 -6.54
C PHE A 201 3.04 -1.20 -5.81
N GLU A 202 2.99 0.13 -5.85
CA GLU A 202 4.02 0.97 -5.22
C GLU A 202 3.50 1.57 -3.91
N LEU A 203 4.31 1.56 -2.86
CA LEU A 203 4.05 2.23 -1.59
C LEU A 203 5.03 3.39 -1.37
N PHE A 204 4.49 4.54 -0.99
CA PHE A 204 5.30 5.68 -0.62
C PHE A 204 5.72 5.62 0.85
N SER A 205 6.77 6.35 1.22
CA SER A 205 7.18 6.48 2.63
C SER A 205 6.05 7.01 3.52
N SER A 206 5.20 7.90 2.99
CA SER A 206 4.02 8.42 3.69
C SER A 206 2.98 7.34 3.93
N ASP A 207 2.77 6.44 2.96
CA ASP A 207 1.80 5.34 3.08
C ASP A 207 2.21 4.41 4.22
N ILE A 208 3.49 4.04 4.28
CA ILE A 208 4.00 3.15 5.34
C ILE A 208 3.94 3.79 6.72
N GLN A 209 4.27 5.08 6.84
CA GLN A 209 4.22 5.78 8.13
C GLN A 209 2.78 5.89 8.67
N ALA A 210 1.83 6.10 7.76
CA ALA A 210 0.42 6.27 8.08
C ALA A 210 -0.39 4.97 7.99
N TRP A 211 0.20 3.83 7.59
CA TRP A 211 -0.53 2.58 7.41
C TRP A 211 -1.19 2.15 8.72
N ASP A 212 -2.51 2.05 8.70
CA ASP A 212 -3.33 1.50 9.77
C ASP A 212 -3.67 0.04 9.44
N THR A 213 -4.44 -0.17 8.37
CA THR A 213 -4.84 -1.49 7.89
C THR A 213 -4.83 -1.54 6.36
N GLY A 214 -4.51 -2.69 5.78
CA GLY A 214 -4.71 -3.00 4.37
C GLY A 214 -5.84 -4.03 4.21
N LYS A 215 -6.68 -3.91 3.20
CA LYS A 215 -7.70 -4.92 2.86
C LYS A 215 -7.57 -5.33 1.40
N LEU A 216 -7.19 -6.58 1.15
CA LEU A 216 -7.21 -7.17 -0.18
C LEU A 216 -8.54 -7.90 -0.39
N LYS A 217 -9.35 -7.39 -1.32
CA LYS A 217 -10.67 -7.91 -1.66
C LYS A 217 -10.66 -8.46 -3.06
N PHE A 218 -11.31 -9.59 -3.29
CA PHE A 218 -11.49 -10.14 -4.63
C PHE A 218 -12.66 -11.12 -4.63
N TYR A 219 -13.18 -11.42 -5.81
CA TYR A 219 -14.23 -12.43 -6.00
C TYR A 219 -13.67 -13.66 -6.67
N THR A 220 -14.18 -14.82 -6.28
CA THR A 220 -13.93 -16.11 -6.93
C THR A 220 -15.23 -16.63 -7.53
N THR A 221 -15.15 -17.32 -8.67
CA THR A 221 -16.33 -17.95 -9.27
C THR A 221 -16.73 -19.17 -8.45
N SER A 222 -18.03 -19.33 -8.16
CA SER A 222 -18.53 -20.47 -7.40
C SER A 222 -18.28 -21.80 -8.12
N GLY A 223 -18.03 -22.86 -7.33
CA GLY A 223 -17.82 -24.21 -7.85
C GLY A 223 -16.41 -24.51 -8.38
N GLN A 224 -15.44 -23.60 -8.18
CA GLN A 224 -14.03 -23.88 -8.46
C GLN A 224 -13.43 -24.70 -7.31
N ALA A 225 -12.85 -25.85 -7.64
CA ALA A 225 -12.18 -26.73 -6.69
C ALA A 225 -10.68 -26.43 -6.65
N GLY A 226 -10.07 -26.49 -5.46
CA GLY A 226 -8.62 -26.33 -5.27
C GLY A 226 -8.24 -25.33 -4.19
N ASP A 227 -6.93 -25.20 -3.94
CA ASP A 227 -6.37 -24.26 -2.97
C ASP A 227 -5.97 -22.95 -3.63
N LEU A 228 -6.63 -21.85 -3.28
CA LEU A 228 -6.16 -20.52 -3.64
C LEU A 228 -5.22 -20.00 -2.55
N ILE A 229 -4.02 -19.60 -2.95
CA ILE A 229 -3.00 -19.05 -2.07
C ILE A 229 -2.67 -17.64 -2.56
N VAL A 230 -2.63 -16.69 -1.63
CA VAL A 230 -2.19 -15.31 -1.90
C VAL A 230 -0.92 -15.03 -1.10
N LEU A 231 0.10 -14.53 -1.80
CA LEU A 231 1.36 -14.13 -1.22
C LEU A 231 1.51 -12.61 -1.32
N LEU A 232 2.10 -11.99 -0.31
CA LEU A 232 2.58 -10.62 -0.33
C LEU A 232 4.10 -10.63 -0.21
N ASN A 233 4.79 -10.12 -1.23
CA ASN A 233 6.25 -10.18 -1.34
C ASN A 233 6.84 -11.58 -1.06
N GLY A 234 6.14 -12.62 -1.51
CA GLY A 234 6.55 -14.03 -1.35
C GLY A 234 6.11 -14.70 -0.04
N ARG A 235 5.61 -13.95 0.96
CA ARG A 235 5.07 -14.52 2.21
C ARG A 235 3.57 -14.78 2.07
N GLU A 236 3.13 -15.96 2.50
CA GLU A 236 1.71 -16.32 2.47
C GLU A 236 0.90 -15.48 3.46
N ILE A 237 -0.12 -14.79 2.94
CA ILE A 237 -1.07 -13.99 3.72
C ILE A 237 -2.48 -14.59 3.70
N PHE A 238 -2.74 -15.55 2.80
CA PHE A 238 -4.03 -16.22 2.70
C PHE A 238 -3.87 -17.57 2.01
N ARG A 239 -4.61 -18.55 2.52
CA ARG A 239 -4.83 -19.84 1.90
C ARG A 239 -6.22 -20.32 2.23
N LYS A 240 -6.98 -20.68 1.21
CA LYS A 240 -8.31 -21.24 1.39
C LYS A 240 -8.59 -22.29 0.31
N SER A 241 -9.08 -23.44 0.75
CA SER A 241 -9.60 -24.48 -0.13
C SER A 241 -11.02 -24.11 -0.54
N ASN A 242 -11.29 -24.11 -1.84
CA ASN A 242 -12.60 -23.81 -2.43
C ASN A 242 -13.18 -22.46 -1.91
N PRO A 243 -12.47 -21.33 -2.09
CA PRO A 243 -13.04 -20.02 -1.79
C PRO A 243 -14.34 -19.84 -2.58
N GLU A 244 -15.37 -19.32 -1.91
CA GLU A 244 -16.67 -19.08 -2.51
C GLU A 244 -17.01 -17.60 -2.32
N HIS A 245 -17.26 -16.91 -3.44
CA HIS A 245 -17.70 -15.51 -3.50
C HIS A 245 -16.58 -14.51 -3.19
N MET A 246 -16.89 -13.46 -2.41
CA MET A 246 -15.98 -12.40 -2.04
C MET A 246 -15.08 -12.87 -0.90
N GLU A 247 -13.78 -12.81 -1.11
CA GLU A 247 -12.78 -12.97 -0.07
C GLU A 247 -12.26 -11.58 0.32
N THR A 248 -12.00 -11.39 1.61
CA THR A 248 -11.36 -10.19 2.16
C THR A 248 -10.23 -10.64 3.08
N ILE A 249 -9.02 -10.20 2.79
CA ILE A 249 -7.84 -10.42 3.60
C ILE A 249 -7.50 -9.09 4.26
N GLU A 250 -7.64 -9.03 5.58
CA GLU A 250 -7.24 -7.87 6.38
C GLU A 250 -5.77 -8.05 6.80
N LEU A 251 -4.99 -6.97 6.66
CA LEU A 251 -3.56 -6.95 6.92
C LEU A 251 -3.26 -5.76 7.85
N GLU A 252 -2.95 -6.05 9.11
CA GLU A 252 -2.41 -5.02 10.00
C GLU A 252 -0.96 -4.73 9.62
N TYR A 253 -0.53 -3.46 9.72
CA TYR A 253 0.85 -3.11 9.41
C TYR A 253 1.85 -3.91 10.27
N SER A 254 1.53 -4.12 11.55
CA SER A 254 2.33 -4.90 12.51
C SER A 254 2.66 -6.31 12.02
N GLU A 255 1.75 -6.95 11.28
CA GLU A 255 1.88 -8.34 10.81
C GLU A 255 2.73 -8.45 9.53
N VAL A 256 2.80 -7.36 8.77
CA VAL A 256 3.45 -7.31 7.45
C VAL A 256 4.63 -6.33 7.37
N ALA A 257 4.97 -5.65 8.48
CA ALA A 257 6.02 -4.64 8.53
C ALA A 257 7.41 -5.18 8.11
N ASP A 258 7.67 -6.47 8.33
CA ASP A 258 8.92 -7.15 7.96
C ASP A 258 9.02 -7.49 6.45
N ILE A 259 7.88 -7.57 5.76
CA ILE A 259 7.81 -7.96 4.34
C ILE A 259 7.49 -6.80 3.40
N ILE A 260 6.77 -5.78 3.87
CA ILE A 260 6.43 -4.59 3.09
C ILE A 260 7.65 -3.67 3.00
N LYS A 261 7.86 -3.07 1.83
CA LYS A 261 8.95 -2.11 1.59
C LYS A 261 8.46 -0.84 0.91
N ILE A 262 9.20 0.25 1.10
CA ILE A 262 9.03 1.47 0.30
C ILE A 262 9.35 1.14 -1.16
N GLY A 263 8.53 1.63 -2.10
CA GLY A 263 8.64 1.35 -3.52
C GLY A 263 7.80 0.14 -3.95
N ASP A 264 8.35 -0.68 -4.84
CA ASP A 264 7.61 -1.75 -5.51
C ASP A 264 7.36 -2.97 -4.60
N ASN A 265 6.10 -3.34 -4.46
CA ASN A 265 5.63 -4.54 -3.77
C ASN A 265 4.85 -5.41 -4.74
N VAL A 266 4.69 -6.69 -4.42
CA VAL A 266 4.03 -7.67 -5.29
C VAL A 266 3.03 -8.50 -4.49
N VAL A 267 1.80 -8.57 -4.97
CA VAL A 267 0.81 -9.57 -4.57
C VAL A 267 0.83 -10.69 -5.61
N THR A 268 1.00 -11.94 -5.16
CA THR A 268 0.97 -13.11 -6.03
C THR A 268 -0.24 -13.97 -5.70
N PHE A 269 -1.05 -14.27 -6.70
CA PHE A 269 -2.12 -15.26 -6.60
C PHE A 269 -1.66 -16.55 -7.25
N LYS A 270 -1.78 -17.68 -6.55
CA LYS A 270 -1.42 -19.00 -7.08
C LYS A 270 -2.44 -20.06 -6.68
N SER A 271 -2.61 -21.03 -7.57
CA SER A 271 -3.42 -22.22 -7.33
C SER A 271 -2.89 -23.39 -8.16
N THR A 272 -3.16 -24.61 -7.73
CA THR A 272 -2.97 -25.83 -8.54
C THR A 272 -4.05 -26.00 -9.59
N ASP A 273 -5.23 -25.44 -9.32
CA ASP A 273 -6.44 -25.58 -10.13
C ASP A 273 -6.86 -24.23 -10.69
N ALA A 274 -7.62 -24.24 -11.78
CA ALA A 274 -8.00 -23.01 -12.46
C ALA A 274 -8.98 -22.18 -11.64
N PHE A 275 -8.57 -20.97 -11.26
CA PHE A 275 -9.44 -19.95 -10.65
C PHE A 275 -9.61 -18.75 -11.56
N SER A 276 -10.81 -18.18 -11.55
CA SER A 276 -11.08 -16.85 -12.10
C SER A 276 -11.24 -15.90 -10.93
N ILE A 277 -10.37 -14.92 -10.87
CA ILE A 277 -10.37 -13.88 -9.84
C ILE A 277 -10.96 -12.62 -10.45
N ASP A 278 -12.01 -12.10 -9.83
CA ASP A 278 -12.73 -10.94 -10.32
C ASP A 278 -12.58 -9.75 -9.37
N ASN A 279 -12.38 -8.56 -9.95
CA ASN A 279 -12.31 -7.27 -9.25
C ASN A 279 -11.38 -7.31 -8.02
N ALA A 280 -10.16 -7.81 -8.19
CA ALA A 280 -9.17 -7.77 -7.13
C ALA A 280 -8.75 -6.33 -6.85
N VAL A 281 -8.85 -5.91 -5.58
CA VAL A 281 -8.59 -4.55 -5.12
C VAL A 281 -7.86 -4.59 -3.78
N PHE A 282 -6.81 -3.80 -3.64
CA PHE A 282 -6.13 -3.57 -2.38
C PHE A 282 -6.42 -2.15 -1.86
N GLU A 283 -7.13 -2.07 -0.74
CA GLU A 283 -7.48 -0.82 -0.05
C GLU A 283 -6.50 -0.58 1.09
N LEU A 284 -5.87 0.59 1.11
CA LEU A 284 -5.02 1.05 2.20
C LEU A 284 -5.78 2.09 3.03
N TYR A 285 -5.93 1.78 4.31
CA TYR A 285 -6.48 2.66 5.32
C TYR A 285 -5.29 3.35 5.99
N LEU A 286 -5.18 4.65 5.79
CA LEU A 286 -4.11 5.45 6.34
C LEU A 286 -4.67 6.31 7.47
N SER A 287 -3.99 6.33 8.62
CA SER A 287 -4.31 7.22 9.71
C SER A 287 -4.15 8.68 9.24
N THR A 288 -5.25 9.40 9.16
CA THR A 288 -5.26 10.80 8.72
C THR A 288 -5.40 11.71 9.94
N ASN A 289 -4.29 12.37 10.28
CA ASN A 289 -4.14 13.42 11.29
C ASN A 289 -4.03 12.99 12.77
N ASP A 290 -3.16 13.71 13.49
CA ASP A 290 -3.11 13.70 14.96
C ASP A 290 -4.37 14.38 15.50
N VAL A 291 -5.27 13.61 16.12
CA VAL A 291 -6.39 14.16 16.89
C VAL A 291 -5.84 14.81 18.15
N VAL A 292 -5.72 16.13 18.12
CA VAL A 292 -5.39 16.94 19.29
C VAL A 292 -6.66 17.19 20.10
N ARG A 293 -6.63 16.92 21.42
CA ARG A 293 -7.71 17.26 22.35
C ARG A 293 -7.27 18.37 23.26
N GLU A 294 -8.02 19.47 23.22
CA GLU A 294 -7.76 20.64 24.06
C GLU A 294 -8.88 20.83 25.08
N LYS A 295 -8.50 21.25 26.29
CA LYS A 295 -9.40 21.61 27.39
C LYS A 295 -8.84 22.83 28.10
N ASP A 296 -9.72 23.69 28.56
CA ASP A 296 -9.34 24.87 29.33
C ASP A 296 -9.57 24.62 30.81
N PHE A 297 -8.69 25.16 31.66
CA PHE A 297 -8.86 25.21 33.12
C PHE A 297 -8.46 26.57 33.65
N TYR A 298 -9.01 26.97 34.80
CA TYR A 298 -8.83 28.32 35.35
C TYR A 298 -8.07 28.28 36.68
N LEU A 299 -7.14 29.23 36.86
CA LEU A 299 -6.43 29.45 38.13
C LEU A 299 -6.70 30.87 38.62
N ASN A 300 -7.24 31.01 39.84
CA ASN A 300 -7.36 32.31 40.47
C ASN A 300 -6.05 32.69 41.21
N GLN A 301 -5.98 33.94 41.68
CA GLN A 301 -4.83 34.43 42.45
C GLN A 301 -4.51 33.60 43.71
N ASP A 302 -5.52 33.07 44.40
CA ASP A 302 -5.32 32.23 45.59
C ASP A 302 -4.71 30.87 45.23
N ASP A 303 -5.13 30.26 44.13
CA ASP A 303 -4.55 29.04 43.57
C ASP A 303 -3.08 29.29 43.23
N MET A 304 -2.80 30.40 42.53
CA MET A 304 -1.43 30.80 42.18
C MET A 304 -0.55 31.05 43.43
N ASN A 305 -1.12 31.57 44.51
CA ASN A 305 -0.40 31.80 45.76
C ASN A 305 -0.08 30.50 46.50
N ARG A 306 -0.91 29.46 46.35
CA ARG A 306 -0.75 28.14 46.99
C ARG A 306 0.00 27.13 46.12
N PHE A 307 0.21 27.44 44.84
CA PHE A 307 0.83 26.54 43.88
C PHE A 307 2.24 26.13 44.31
N THR A 308 2.42 24.84 44.57
CA THR A 308 3.74 24.23 44.85
C THR A 308 4.18 23.33 43.70
N GLU A 309 3.32 22.39 43.28
CA GLU A 309 3.58 21.44 42.19
C GLU A 309 2.23 21.05 41.57
N GLY A 310 2.11 21.16 40.26
CA GLY A 310 0.93 20.73 39.52
C GLY A 310 0.99 19.24 39.14
N LYS A 311 -0.15 18.56 39.13
CA LYS A 311 -0.30 17.18 38.64
C LYS A 311 -1.49 17.05 37.69
N ILE A 312 -1.27 16.38 36.57
CA ILE A 312 -2.29 15.92 35.64
C ILE A 312 -2.40 14.41 35.79
N ASN A 313 -3.48 13.93 36.39
CA ASN A 313 -3.81 12.51 36.45
C ASN A 313 -4.81 12.19 35.34
N PHE A 314 -4.59 11.10 34.60
CA PHE A 314 -5.50 10.68 33.54
C PHE A 314 -5.50 9.16 33.39
N VAL A 315 -6.59 8.64 32.83
CA VAL A 315 -6.74 7.21 32.54
C VAL A 315 -6.63 7.00 31.05
N VAL A 316 -5.78 6.07 30.64
CA VAL A 316 -5.76 5.53 29.27
C VAL A 316 -6.60 4.27 29.27
N ASP A 317 -7.81 4.35 28.74
CA ASP A 317 -8.76 3.23 28.73
C ASP A 317 -8.30 2.15 27.73
N ASN A 318 -7.85 2.57 26.55
CA ASN A 318 -7.33 1.69 25.50
C ASN A 318 -6.12 2.32 24.80
N VAL A 319 -5.15 1.48 24.42
CA VAL A 319 -4.04 1.81 23.52
C VAL A 319 -4.31 1.10 22.20
N TYR A 320 -4.67 1.85 21.16
CA TYR A 320 -4.89 1.29 19.82
C TYR A 320 -3.61 1.25 19.00
N ARG A 321 -2.68 2.19 19.26
CA ARG A 321 -1.37 2.26 18.61
C ARG A 321 -0.34 2.81 19.57
N ASP A 322 0.79 2.12 19.68
CA ASP A 322 1.94 2.59 20.45
C ASP A 322 2.52 3.89 19.85
N GLY A 323 2.99 4.77 20.72
CA GLY A 323 3.57 6.03 20.30
C GLY A 323 3.93 6.92 21.48
N ILE A 324 4.23 8.18 21.18
CA ILE A 324 4.55 9.17 22.20
C ILE A 324 3.33 10.07 22.38
N LEU A 325 2.69 9.97 23.55
CA LEU A 325 1.68 10.95 23.99
C LEU A 325 2.42 12.16 24.56
N LYS A 326 2.13 13.33 24.02
CA LYS A 326 2.61 14.63 24.46
C LYS A 326 1.46 15.38 25.11
N ILE A 327 1.74 15.92 26.29
CA ILE A 327 0.80 16.76 27.04
C ILE A 327 1.41 18.16 27.10
N ARG A 328 0.60 19.19 26.83
CA ARG A 328 1.03 20.58 26.85
C ARG A 328 0.12 21.44 27.70
N ILE A 329 0.72 22.39 28.42
CA ILE A 329 0.00 23.48 29.09
C ILE A 329 0.47 24.79 28.47
N ASN A 330 -0.46 25.58 27.91
CA ASN A 330 -0.16 26.85 27.23
C ASN A 330 0.92 26.74 26.15
N GLY A 331 1.03 25.57 25.51
CA GLY A 331 2.05 25.26 24.50
C GLY A 331 3.37 24.70 25.04
N ASN A 332 3.63 24.77 26.35
CA ASN A 332 4.81 24.18 26.98
C ASN A 332 4.62 22.66 27.10
N GLU A 333 5.61 21.87 26.69
CA GLU A 333 5.56 20.41 26.70
C GLU A 333 5.93 19.85 28.07
N MET A 334 5.03 19.04 28.63
CA MET A 334 5.24 18.40 29.92
C MET A 334 6.12 17.17 29.74
N ASN A 335 6.90 16.82 30.77
CA ASN A 335 7.75 15.63 30.71
C ASN A 335 6.90 14.38 30.92
N VAL A 336 6.38 13.83 29.82
CA VAL A 336 5.53 12.63 29.85
C VAL A 336 6.42 11.39 29.91
N GLN A 337 6.37 10.66 31.03
CA GLN A 337 6.93 9.30 31.10
C GLN A 337 6.11 8.35 30.22
N THR A 338 6.71 7.21 29.82
CA THR A 338 6.08 6.21 28.94
C THR A 338 4.63 5.92 29.37
N VAL A 339 3.68 6.33 28.54
CA VAL A 339 2.25 6.20 28.81
C VAL A 339 1.84 4.74 28.66
N ARG A 340 1.04 4.24 29.61
CA ARG A 340 0.55 2.86 29.63
C ARG A 340 -0.97 2.84 29.81
N ALA A 341 -1.62 1.74 29.44
CA ALA A 341 -3.02 1.52 29.79
C ALA A 341 -3.22 1.64 31.32
N GLY A 342 -4.32 2.26 31.73
CA GLY A 342 -4.64 2.56 33.14
C GLY A 342 -4.25 3.97 33.57
N ASN A 343 -3.95 4.14 34.86
CA ASN A 343 -3.68 5.44 35.47
C ASN A 343 -2.27 5.96 35.10
N ASN A 344 -2.21 7.20 34.66
CA ASN A 344 -0.98 7.92 34.37
C ASN A 344 -0.99 9.27 35.10
N THR A 345 0.21 9.74 35.46
CA THR A 345 0.39 11.03 36.13
C THR A 345 1.55 11.77 35.49
N VAL A 346 1.35 13.06 35.21
CA VAL A 346 2.39 13.98 34.75
C VAL A 346 2.43 15.18 35.67
N THR A 347 3.62 15.65 36.02
CA THR A 347 3.82 16.83 36.85
C THR A 347 4.10 18.06 36.00
N PHE A 348 3.76 19.24 36.53
CA PHE A 348 4.04 20.53 35.91
C PHE A 348 4.39 21.58 36.97
N GLU A 349 5.13 22.60 36.58
CA GLU A 349 5.62 23.63 37.47
C GLU A 349 4.79 24.92 37.37
N LYS A 350 4.97 25.81 38.35
CA LYS A 350 4.26 27.10 38.37
C LYS A 350 4.54 27.95 37.12
N SER A 351 5.70 27.77 36.48
CA SER A 351 6.07 28.47 35.25
C SER A 351 5.28 28.01 34.02
N ASP A 352 4.60 26.87 34.08
CA ASP A 352 3.83 26.34 32.95
C ASP A 352 2.41 26.92 32.88
N VAL A 353 1.97 27.60 33.94
CA VAL A 353 0.64 28.16 34.10
C VAL A 353 0.67 29.66 34.36
N MET A 354 -0.46 30.32 34.11
CA MET A 354 -0.68 31.72 34.43
C MET A 354 -1.99 31.88 35.21
N GLU A 355 -2.12 32.98 35.95
CA GLU A 355 -3.42 33.38 36.50
C GLU A 355 -4.41 33.58 35.34
N GLY A 356 -5.63 33.08 35.50
CA GLY A 356 -6.65 33.08 34.47
C GLY A 356 -6.81 31.72 33.77
N THR A 357 -7.23 31.76 32.51
CA THR A 357 -7.49 30.56 31.70
C THR A 357 -6.19 29.98 31.13
N ASN A 358 -5.98 28.70 31.37
CA ASN A 358 -4.86 27.90 30.88
C ASN A 358 -5.39 26.82 29.93
N LYS A 359 -4.67 26.56 28.84
CA LYS A 359 -5.03 25.53 27.86
C LYS A 359 -4.21 24.26 28.09
N LEU A 360 -4.89 23.15 28.34
CA LEU A 360 -4.35 21.79 28.40
C LEU A 360 -4.59 21.09 27.06
N ALA A 361 -3.53 20.58 26.42
CA ALA A 361 -3.63 19.87 25.16
C ALA A 361 -2.98 18.48 25.25
N PHE A 362 -3.66 17.48 24.71
CA PHE A 362 -3.15 16.12 24.51
C PHE A 362 -3.03 15.86 23.01
N LEU A 363 -1.86 15.40 22.57
CA LEU A 363 -1.56 15.05 21.19
C LEU A 363 -0.52 13.92 21.18
N GLY A 364 -0.39 13.17 20.11
CA GLY A 364 0.68 12.17 20.06
C GLY A 364 0.70 11.36 18.78
N SER A 365 1.80 10.66 18.56
CA SER A 365 2.05 9.84 17.36
C SER A 365 1.42 8.45 17.41
N GLY A 366 0.81 8.08 18.53
CA GLY A 366 0.06 6.82 18.72
C GLY A 366 -1.44 7.08 18.71
N SER A 367 -2.24 6.18 19.28
CA SER A 367 -3.69 6.35 19.40
C SER A 367 -4.17 5.81 20.74
N TRP A 368 -4.80 6.67 21.54
CA TRP A 368 -5.26 6.37 22.89
C TRP A 368 -6.69 6.84 23.09
N ASP A 369 -7.49 6.09 23.85
CA ASP A 369 -8.71 6.63 24.46
C ASP A 369 -8.39 7.10 25.87
N ILE A 370 -8.71 8.36 26.16
CA ILE A 370 -8.34 9.00 27.43
C ILE A 370 -9.59 9.49 28.17
N SER A 371 -9.68 9.14 29.45
CA SER A 371 -10.74 9.57 30.35
C SER A 371 -10.20 10.07 31.69
N ASN A 372 -11.10 10.60 32.51
CA ASN A 372 -10.85 10.98 33.89
C ASN A 372 -9.63 11.89 34.10
N VAL A 373 -9.48 12.90 33.25
CA VAL A 373 -8.36 13.86 33.36
C VAL A 373 -8.63 14.80 34.53
N ARG A 374 -7.73 14.83 35.51
CA ARG A 374 -7.79 15.65 36.72
C ARG A 374 -6.55 16.52 36.84
N VAL A 375 -6.75 17.82 37.05
CA VAL A 375 -5.67 18.79 37.31
C VAL A 375 -5.72 19.18 38.78
N THR A 376 -4.61 19.02 39.49
CA THR A 376 -4.45 19.35 40.93
C THR A 376 -3.17 20.15 41.16
N ILE A 377 -3.12 21.03 42.16
CA ILE A 377 -1.92 21.81 42.56
C ILE A 377 -1.57 21.71 44.04
#